data_AF-A0A1F3EZR2-F1
#
_entry.id   AF-A0A1F3EZR2-F1
#
_cell.length_a   1.000
_cell.length_b   1.000
_cell.length_c   1.000
_cell.angle_alpha   90.00
_cell.angle_beta   90.00
_cell.angle_gamma   90.00
#
_symmetry.space_group_name_H-M   'P 1'
#
loop_
_entity.id
_entity.type
_entity.pdbx_description
1 polymer ?
#
loop_
_entity_poly.entity_id
_entity_poly.type
_entity_poly.pdbx_seq_one_letter_code
_entity_poly.pdbx_strand_id
1 'polypeptide(L)'
;MINIQMTIHTYGKLPNETIGNYISLRYERWLDYSRFKCSQAGLEGEEVDVLNTVLLDILQKDEKLLIDLYKKKRKRKGIEYTELDFFILKTLELNITSVTAPYRAKRKVIPRGDTDLRKLKIAEKIDTDEEDIPALMLKQFRLINWVLKGLDLTEPERRIFEFKYLLGNRLSSSEWIGPESIKTRYATYHSVLSAIHHVIFYYGYTKIAPQKELNKRELELADRFVRTHKIKTRKSNNLVNI
;
A
#
# COMPACT_ATOMS: atom_id res chain seq x y z
N MET A 1 30.79 15.91 30.38
CA MET A 1 29.89 14.76 30.22
C MET A 1 28.76 15.18 29.31
N ILE A 2 28.70 14.64 28.10
CA ILE A 2 27.65 14.98 27.12
C ILE A 2 26.40 14.23 27.54
N ASN A 3 25.34 14.98 27.87
CA ASN A 3 24.07 14.44 28.31
C ASN A 3 23.23 14.13 27.05
N ILE A 4 23.14 12.86 26.69
CA ILE A 4 22.33 12.42 25.54
C ILE A 4 20.89 12.27 26.03
N GLN A 5 20.06 13.27 25.77
CA GLN A 5 18.61 13.13 25.90
C GLN A 5 18.13 12.21 24.77
N MET A 6 17.74 10.99 25.13
CA MET A 6 17.03 10.10 24.20
C MET A 6 15.59 10.58 24.04
N THR A 7 15.31 11.26 22.94
CA THR A 7 13.94 11.60 22.52
C THR A 7 13.30 10.35 21.92
N ILE A 8 12.48 9.65 22.70
CA ILE A 8 11.66 8.56 22.18
C ILE A 8 10.53 9.21 21.37
N HIS A 9 10.61 9.13 20.04
CA HIS A 9 9.52 9.52 19.16
C HIS A 9 8.39 8.47 19.23
N THR A 10 7.42 8.68 20.13
CA THR A 10 6.16 7.94 20.10
C THR A 10 5.24 8.55 19.04
N TYR A 11 5.08 7.83 17.93
CA TYR A 11 4.04 8.12 16.93
C TYR A 11 2.66 7.92 17.57
N GLY A 12 1.82 8.95 17.50
CA GLY A 12 0.45 8.93 17.98
C GLY A 12 0.29 9.67 19.30
N LYS A 13 -0.44 10.78 19.26
CA LYS A 13 -0.85 11.54 20.44
C LYS A 13 -1.65 10.60 21.35
N LEU A 14 -1.10 10.20 22.50
CA LEU A 14 -1.81 9.36 23.47
C LEU A 14 -3.08 10.10 23.94
N PRO A 15 -4.23 9.43 24.09
CA PRO A 15 -5.46 10.06 24.55
C PRO A 15 -5.27 10.41 26.03
N ASN A 16 -5.02 11.69 26.32
CA ASN A 16 -4.74 12.27 27.63
C ASN A 16 -3.54 11.64 28.37
N GLU A 17 -2.58 12.49 28.77
CA GLU A 17 -1.40 12.09 29.57
C GLU A 17 -1.81 11.26 30.81
N THR A 18 -2.97 11.53 31.40
CA THR A 18 -3.52 10.81 32.56
C THR A 18 -3.80 9.32 32.33
N ILE A 19 -4.41 8.94 31.19
CA ILE A 19 -4.75 7.53 30.92
C ILE A 19 -3.51 6.78 30.44
N GLY A 20 -2.70 7.41 29.58
CA GLY A 20 -1.42 6.85 29.13
C GLY A 20 -0.46 6.55 30.29
N ASN A 21 -0.35 7.47 31.25
CA ASN A 21 0.44 7.28 32.46
C ASN A 21 -0.12 6.16 33.34
N TYR A 22 -1.45 6.07 33.47
CA TYR A 22 -2.09 5.01 34.23
C TYR A 22 -1.86 3.62 33.62
N ILE A 23 -2.00 3.50 32.29
CA ILE A 23 -1.72 2.26 31.55
C ILE A 23 -0.26 1.86 31.75
N SER A 24 0.68 2.80 31.62
CA SER A 24 2.12 2.54 31.79
C SER A 24 2.43 2.00 33.20
N LEU A 25 1.81 2.57 34.24
CA LEU A 25 1.98 2.13 35.63
C LEU A 25 1.39 0.72 35.88
N ARG A 26 0.28 0.38 35.23
CA ARG A 26 -0.46 -0.87 35.46
C ARG A 26 -0.07 -1.99 34.49
N TYR A 27 0.66 -1.68 33.42
CA TYR A 27 0.96 -2.59 32.32
C TYR A 27 1.54 -3.93 32.80
N GLU A 28 2.62 -3.89 33.58
CA GLU A 28 3.28 -5.10 34.08
C GLU A 28 2.33 -6.00 34.87
N ARG A 29 1.45 -5.41 35.67
CA ARG A 29 0.48 -6.17 36.47
C ARG A 29 -0.59 -6.83 35.60
N TRP A 30 -1.01 -6.18 34.51
CA TRP A 30 -1.90 -6.80 33.53
C TRP A 30 -1.18 -7.85 32.70
N LEU A 31 0.12 -7.67 32.42
CA LEU A 31 0.95 -8.64 31.72
C LEU A 31 1.14 -9.91 32.55
N ASP A 32 1.32 -9.82 33.86
CA ASP A 32 1.36 -10.99 34.75
C ASP A 32 0.04 -11.76 34.74
N TYR A 33 -1.09 -11.05 34.68
CA TYR A 33 -2.40 -11.71 34.52
C TYR A 33 -2.56 -12.34 33.13
N SER A 34 -2.05 -11.69 32.07
CA SER A 34 -1.97 -12.25 30.72
C SER A 34 -1.18 -13.56 30.72
N ARG A 35 0.03 -13.56 31.32
CA ARG A 35 0.88 -14.74 31.50
C ARG A 35 0.15 -15.89 32.17
N PHE A 36 -0.49 -15.62 33.30
CA PHE A 36 -1.24 -16.62 34.02
C PHE A 36 -2.39 -17.22 33.18
N LYS A 37 -3.13 -16.39 32.44
CA LYS A 37 -4.26 -16.86 31.63
C LYS A 37 -3.83 -17.54 30.34
N CYS A 38 -2.76 -17.07 29.69
CA CYS A 38 -2.20 -17.68 28.50
C CYS A 38 -1.63 -19.07 28.81
N SER A 39 -0.92 -19.26 29.93
CA SER A 39 -0.44 -20.60 30.32
C SER A 39 -1.59 -21.58 30.53
N GLN A 40 -2.69 -21.14 31.17
CA GLN A 40 -3.90 -21.96 31.34
C GLN A 40 -4.57 -22.32 30.01
N ALA A 41 -4.43 -21.49 28.99
CA ALA A 41 -5.11 -21.64 27.69
C ALA A 41 -4.20 -22.21 26.59
N GLY A 42 -2.97 -22.64 26.94
CA GLY A 42 -1.98 -23.17 26.00
C GLY A 42 -1.47 -22.14 24.99
N LEU A 43 -1.41 -20.87 25.37
CA LEU A 43 -0.96 -19.72 24.56
C LEU A 43 0.37 -19.13 25.07
N GLU A 44 1.28 -19.98 25.54
CA GLU A 44 2.58 -19.50 26.04
C GLU A 44 3.36 -18.79 24.93
N GLY A 45 3.89 -17.60 25.23
CA GLY A 45 4.61 -16.72 24.30
C GLY A 45 3.72 -15.65 23.63
N GLU A 46 2.41 -15.68 23.84
CA GLU A 46 1.45 -14.76 23.22
C GLU A 46 1.02 -13.62 24.16
N GLU A 47 1.53 -13.59 25.39
CA GLU A 47 1.00 -12.78 26.49
C GLU A 47 1.02 -11.27 26.23
N VAL A 48 2.14 -10.82 25.66
CA VAL A 48 2.38 -9.41 25.31
C VAL A 48 1.45 -9.00 24.17
N ASP A 49 1.30 -9.88 23.19
CA ASP A 49 0.51 -9.63 21.99
C ASP A 49 -0.99 -9.55 22.29
N VAL A 50 -1.50 -10.46 23.13
CA VAL A 50 -2.90 -10.41 23.59
C VAL A 50 -3.15 -9.10 24.33
N LEU A 51 -2.28 -8.75 25.29
CA LEU A 51 -2.43 -7.55 26.10
C LEU A 51 -2.40 -6.28 25.23
N ASN A 52 -1.43 -6.18 24.33
CA ASN A 52 -1.31 -5.02 23.43
C ASN A 52 -2.53 -4.90 22.51
N THR A 53 -3.05 -6.03 22.00
CA THR A 53 -4.28 -6.02 21.19
C THR A 53 -5.46 -5.49 22.00
N VAL A 54 -5.65 -5.96 23.24
CA VAL A 54 -6.73 -5.49 24.11
C VAL A 54 -6.58 -4.00 24.44
N LEU A 55 -5.37 -3.53 24.72
CA LEU A 55 -5.13 -2.11 24.99
C LEU A 55 -5.43 -1.24 23.76
N LEU A 56 -5.03 -1.68 22.56
CA LEU A 56 -5.36 -0.99 21.31
C LEU A 56 -6.88 -0.91 21.09
N ASP A 57 -7.59 -2.02 21.30
CA ASP A 57 -9.06 -2.07 21.16
C ASP A 57 -9.77 -1.16 22.18
N ILE A 58 -9.19 -0.99 23.37
CA ILE A 58 -9.73 -0.13 24.43
C ILE A 58 -9.44 1.34 24.13
N LEU A 59 -8.23 1.66 23.69
CA LEU A 59 -7.82 3.03 23.34
C LEU A 59 -8.59 3.60 22.13
N GLN A 60 -9.22 2.74 21.32
CA GLN A 60 -10.12 3.15 20.23
C GLN A 60 -11.53 3.53 20.71
N LYS A 61 -11.89 3.30 21.97
CA LYS A 61 -13.21 3.68 22.52
C LYS A 61 -13.28 5.18 22.81
N ASP A 62 -14.51 5.69 23.00
CA ASP A 62 -14.74 7.09 23.35
C ASP A 62 -13.96 7.50 24.62
N GLU A 63 -13.25 8.62 24.53
CA GLU A 63 -12.38 9.14 25.56
C GLU A 63 -13.15 9.44 26.86
N LYS A 64 -14.38 9.95 26.76
CA LYS A 64 -15.23 10.24 27.92
C LYS A 64 -15.52 8.97 28.73
N LEU A 65 -15.79 7.86 28.04
CA LEU A 65 -16.03 6.57 28.66
C LEU A 65 -14.79 6.07 29.41
N LEU A 66 -13.60 6.20 28.81
CA LEU A 66 -12.34 5.77 29.42
C LEU A 66 -12.02 6.56 30.70
N ILE A 67 -12.26 7.87 30.67
CA ILE A 67 -12.09 8.75 31.83
C ILE A 67 -13.05 8.36 32.95
N ASP A 68 -14.31 8.06 32.63
CA ASP A 68 -15.32 7.64 33.61
C ASP A 68 -14.96 6.29 34.25
N LEU A 69 -14.49 5.32 33.46
CA LEU A 69 -14.02 4.02 33.95
C LEU A 69 -12.77 4.15 34.83
N TYR A 70 -11.86 5.05 34.49
CA TYR A 70 -10.67 5.36 35.30
C TYR A 70 -11.05 6.02 36.64
N LYS A 71 -11.98 6.99 36.63
CA LYS A 71 -12.43 7.69 37.85
C LYS A 71 -13.17 6.79 38.83
N LYS A 72 -13.88 5.78 38.33
CA LYS A 72 -14.60 4.80 39.17
C LYS A 72 -13.61 3.85 39.85
N LYS A 73 -13.19 4.22 41.06
CA LYS A 73 -12.35 3.38 41.92
C LYS A 73 -13.20 2.35 42.65
N ARG A 74 -12.67 1.13 42.75
CA ARG A 74 -13.22 0.02 43.53
C ARG A 74 -12.15 -0.50 44.49
N LYS A 75 -12.60 -1.01 45.63
CA LYS A 75 -11.75 -1.66 46.63
C LYS A 75 -12.24 -3.08 46.84
N ARG A 76 -11.34 -4.05 46.76
CA ARG A 76 -11.62 -5.44 47.12
C ARG A 76 -10.39 -6.01 47.80
N LYS A 77 -10.58 -6.57 48.99
CA LYS A 77 -9.51 -7.15 49.82
C LYS A 77 -8.32 -6.19 50.02
N GLY A 78 -8.60 -4.91 50.29
CA GLY A 78 -7.57 -3.89 50.56
C GLY A 78 -6.81 -3.35 49.32
N ILE A 79 -7.06 -3.89 48.13
CA ILE A 79 -6.40 -3.45 46.89
C ILE A 79 -7.31 -2.47 46.15
N GLU A 80 -6.75 -1.30 45.80
CA GLU A 80 -7.40 -0.31 44.94
C GLU A 80 -7.22 -0.67 43.45
N TYR A 81 -8.34 -0.80 42.76
CA TYR A 81 -8.39 -0.97 41.30
C TYR A 81 -9.47 -0.06 40.72
N THR A 82 -9.31 0.29 39.45
CA THR A 82 -10.29 1.08 38.71
C THR A 82 -11.26 0.16 37.97
N GLU A 83 -12.40 0.69 37.56
CA GLU A 83 -13.32 -0.04 36.67
C GLU A 83 -12.68 -0.30 35.30
N LEU A 84 -11.73 0.55 34.90
CA LEU A 84 -10.87 0.33 33.75
C LEU A 84 -10.02 -0.94 33.90
N ASP A 85 -9.42 -1.19 35.07
CA ASP A 85 -8.66 -2.44 35.32
C ASP A 85 -9.57 -3.66 35.12
N PHE A 86 -10.78 -3.62 35.68
CA PHE A 86 -11.73 -4.72 35.55
C PHE A 86 -12.11 -4.96 34.09
N PHE A 87 -12.37 -3.89 33.34
CA PHE A 87 -12.72 -3.97 31.93
C PHE A 87 -11.59 -4.58 31.09
N ILE A 88 -10.35 -4.15 31.33
CA ILE A 88 -9.16 -4.69 30.66
C ILE A 88 -8.99 -6.18 30.97
N LEU A 89 -9.00 -6.55 32.26
CA LEU A 89 -8.82 -7.94 32.69
C LEU A 89 -9.91 -8.87 32.14
N LYS A 90 -11.16 -8.39 32.06
CA LYS A 90 -12.26 -9.18 31.51
C LYS A 90 -12.17 -9.32 29.99
N THR A 91 -11.77 -8.26 29.30
CA THR A 91 -11.56 -8.28 27.84
C THR A 91 -10.38 -9.18 27.48
N LEU A 92 -9.33 -9.17 28.31
CA LEU A 92 -8.18 -10.06 28.18
C LEU A 92 -8.58 -11.52 28.34
N GLU A 93 -9.30 -11.86 29.41
CA GLU A 93 -9.80 -13.21 29.63
C GLU A 93 -10.64 -13.70 28.43
N LEU A 94 -11.55 -12.85 27.93
CA LEU A 94 -12.38 -13.19 26.77
C LEU A 94 -11.54 -13.48 25.51
N ASN A 95 -10.51 -12.67 25.24
CA ASN A 95 -9.63 -12.85 24.08
C ASN A 95 -8.74 -14.10 24.17
N ILE A 96 -8.43 -14.54 25.39
CA ILE A 96 -7.63 -15.74 25.63
C ILE A 96 -8.50 -17.00 25.54
N THR A 97 -9.67 -17.01 26.17
CA THR A 97 -10.48 -18.22 26.34
C THR A 97 -11.48 -18.47 25.21
N SER A 98 -12.01 -17.41 24.58
CA SER A 98 -13.03 -17.57 23.55
C SER A 98 -12.43 -17.77 22.17
N VAL A 99 -12.79 -18.88 21.52
CA VAL A 99 -12.35 -19.20 20.15
C VAL A 99 -12.84 -18.16 19.12
N THR A 100 -13.98 -17.51 19.39
CA THR A 100 -14.58 -16.49 18.51
C THR A 100 -14.11 -15.07 18.81
N ALA A 101 -13.29 -14.86 19.85
CA ALA A 101 -12.82 -13.53 20.20
C ALA A 101 -11.85 -12.98 19.13
N PRO A 102 -11.78 -11.63 18.97
CA PRO A 102 -11.00 -11.00 17.91
C PRO A 102 -9.53 -11.46 17.82
N TYR A 103 -8.88 -11.65 18.96
CA TYR A 103 -7.50 -12.13 19.01
C TYR A 103 -7.35 -13.55 18.44
N ARG A 104 -8.16 -14.50 18.93
CA ARG A 104 -8.18 -15.91 18.49
C ARG A 104 -8.66 -16.07 17.04
N ALA A 105 -9.62 -15.27 16.62
CA ALA A 105 -10.14 -15.29 15.25
C ALA A 105 -9.08 -14.86 14.22
N LYS A 106 -8.25 -13.86 14.56
CA LYS A 106 -7.14 -13.40 13.72
C LYS A 106 -5.95 -14.35 13.76
N ARG A 107 -5.66 -14.94 14.93
CA ARG A 107 -4.57 -15.91 15.11
C ARG A 107 -5.11 -17.34 15.00
N LYS A 108 -5.35 -17.79 13.77
CA LYS A 108 -5.53 -19.22 13.51
C LYS A 108 -4.23 -19.92 13.89
N VAL A 109 -4.31 -20.86 14.84
CA VAL A 109 -3.18 -21.70 15.23
C VAL A 109 -2.68 -22.42 13.98
N ILE A 110 -1.46 -22.10 13.54
CA ILE A 110 -0.77 -22.90 12.53
C ILE A 110 -0.57 -24.27 13.17
N PRO A 111 -1.02 -25.38 12.56
CA PRO A 111 -0.85 -26.71 13.14
C PRO A 111 0.65 -26.96 13.44
N ARG A 112 1.03 -26.99 14.72
CA ARG A 112 2.35 -27.46 15.16
C ARG A 112 2.33 -28.98 15.20
N GLY A 113 2.27 -29.60 14.02
CA GLY A 113 2.60 -31.01 13.84
C GLY A 113 4.07 -31.15 13.45
N ASP A 114 4.63 -32.36 13.61
CA ASP A 114 5.88 -32.82 12.98
C ASP A 114 5.68 -32.85 11.46
N THR A 115 5.55 -31.66 10.90
CA THR A 115 5.21 -31.45 9.50
C THR A 115 6.52 -31.53 8.76
N ASP A 116 6.79 -32.70 8.19
CA ASP A 116 7.95 -32.92 7.35
C ASP A 116 7.99 -31.84 6.26
N LEU A 117 8.88 -30.87 6.43
CA LEU A 117 9.04 -29.72 5.55
C LEU A 117 9.35 -30.14 4.11
N ARG A 118 9.83 -31.38 3.91
CA ARG A 118 10.09 -31.97 2.60
C ARG A 118 8.82 -32.45 1.89
N LYS A 119 7.73 -32.65 2.63
CA LYS A 119 6.40 -33.03 2.11
C LYS A 119 5.47 -31.84 1.91
N LEU A 120 5.90 -30.64 2.30
CA LEU A 120 5.23 -29.41 1.91
C LEU A 120 5.29 -29.33 0.39
N LYS A 121 4.18 -29.68 -0.26
CA LYS A 121 3.90 -29.31 -1.65
C LYS A 121 3.64 -27.81 -1.67
N ILE A 122 4.69 -27.03 -1.41
CA ILE A 122 4.77 -25.68 -1.91
C ILE A 122 4.69 -25.90 -3.41
N ALA A 123 3.64 -25.40 -4.05
CA ALA A 123 3.70 -25.27 -5.49
C ALA A 123 4.93 -24.38 -5.72
N GLU A 124 6.05 -24.99 -6.10
CA GLU A 124 6.97 -24.30 -6.97
C GLU A 124 6.05 -23.79 -8.06
N LYS A 125 5.86 -22.46 -8.10
CA LYS A 125 5.63 -21.85 -9.38
C LYS A 125 6.88 -22.24 -10.17
N ILE A 126 6.82 -23.41 -10.77
CA ILE A 126 7.66 -23.72 -11.90
C ILE A 126 7.27 -22.58 -12.81
N ASP A 127 8.21 -21.67 -13.06
CA ASP A 127 8.09 -20.62 -14.06
C ASP A 127 8.05 -21.32 -15.43
N THR A 128 7.04 -22.16 -15.65
CA THR A 128 6.62 -22.61 -16.97
C THR A 128 6.10 -21.35 -17.63
N ASP A 129 6.95 -20.76 -18.46
CA ASP A 129 6.64 -19.67 -19.37
C ASP A 129 6.24 -18.35 -18.71
N GLU A 130 6.79 -17.99 -17.54
CA GLU A 130 6.72 -16.58 -17.10
C GLU A 130 7.60 -15.75 -18.07
N GLU A 131 6.97 -15.14 -19.08
CA GLU A 131 7.61 -14.17 -19.96
C GLU A 131 8.38 -13.18 -19.10
N ASP A 132 9.63 -12.86 -19.46
CA ASP A 132 10.44 -11.86 -18.76
C ASP A 132 9.74 -10.49 -18.83
N ILE A 133 8.84 -10.23 -17.88
CA ILE A 133 8.03 -9.01 -17.77
C ILE A 133 8.94 -7.78 -17.78
N PRO A 134 10.06 -7.74 -17.00
CA PRO A 134 11.03 -6.66 -17.11
C PRO A 134 11.54 -6.42 -18.54
N ALA A 135 11.92 -7.47 -19.28
CA ALA A 135 12.38 -7.33 -20.65
C ALA A 135 11.27 -6.86 -21.60
N LEU A 136 10.03 -7.31 -21.43
CA LEU A 136 8.88 -6.84 -22.19
C LEU A 136 8.60 -5.35 -21.94
N MET A 137 8.58 -4.95 -20.67
CA MET A 137 8.39 -3.54 -20.27
C MET A 137 9.50 -2.65 -20.85
N LEU A 138 10.75 -3.11 -20.81
CA LEU A 138 11.88 -2.36 -21.37
C LEU A 138 11.77 -2.21 -22.89
N LYS A 139 11.33 -3.25 -23.62
CA LYS A 139 11.09 -3.18 -25.07
C LYS A 139 10.00 -2.15 -25.39
N GLN A 140 8.88 -2.17 -24.67
CA GLN A 140 7.79 -1.20 -24.85
C GLN A 140 8.25 0.23 -24.54
N PHE A 141 9.00 0.41 -23.46
CA PHE A 141 9.55 1.70 -23.06
C PHE A 141 10.50 2.28 -24.11
N ARG A 142 11.37 1.46 -24.69
CA ARG A 142 12.27 1.87 -25.78
C ARG A 142 11.51 2.30 -27.03
N LEU A 143 10.46 1.58 -27.41
CA LEU A 143 9.61 1.93 -28.55
C LEU A 143 8.96 3.30 -28.35
N ILE A 144 8.33 3.51 -27.18
CA ILE A 144 7.66 4.78 -26.87
C ILE A 144 8.66 5.94 -26.84
N ASN A 145 9.83 5.75 -26.23
CA ASN A 145 10.89 6.77 -26.23
C ASN A 145 11.43 7.09 -27.62
N TRP A 146 11.54 6.09 -28.50
CA TRP A 146 11.95 6.32 -29.88
C TRP A 146 10.92 7.16 -30.63
N VAL A 147 9.62 6.85 -30.48
CA VAL A 147 8.54 7.67 -31.07
C VAL A 147 8.55 9.09 -30.49
N LEU A 148 8.64 9.22 -29.16
CA LEU A 148 8.67 10.52 -28.48
C LEU A 148 9.83 11.42 -28.92
N LYS A 149 11.00 10.84 -29.21
CA LYS A 149 12.17 11.58 -29.71
C LYS A 149 12.01 12.05 -31.16
N GLY A 150 11.31 11.28 -32.00
CA GLY A 150 11.09 11.66 -33.40
C GLY A 150 9.85 12.53 -33.63
N LEU A 151 8.94 12.64 -32.65
CA LEU A 151 7.80 13.55 -32.72
C LEU A 151 8.27 15.01 -32.58
N ASP A 152 7.75 15.88 -33.45
CA ASP A 152 8.07 17.32 -33.45
C ASP A 152 7.26 18.07 -32.39
N LEU A 153 7.51 17.72 -31.12
CA LEU A 153 6.87 18.28 -29.95
C LEU A 153 7.50 19.62 -29.58
N THR A 154 6.66 20.52 -29.10
CA THR A 154 7.10 21.73 -28.41
C THR A 154 7.71 21.39 -27.04
N GLU A 155 8.60 22.24 -26.53
CA GLU A 155 9.19 22.07 -25.19
C GLU A 155 8.17 21.84 -24.06
N PRO A 156 7.04 22.58 -23.96
CA PRO A 156 6.04 22.28 -22.93
C PRO A 156 5.37 20.91 -23.14
N GLU A 157 5.05 20.52 -24.38
CA GLU A 157 4.47 19.19 -24.69
C GLU A 157 5.39 18.06 -24.22
N ARG A 158 6.69 18.18 -24.53
CA ARG A 158 7.71 17.22 -24.12
C ARG A 158 7.81 17.14 -22.60
N ARG A 159 7.98 18.28 -21.91
CA ARG A 159 8.11 18.30 -20.44
C ARG A 159 6.89 17.74 -19.73
N ILE A 160 5.67 18.06 -20.20
CA ILE A 160 4.42 17.55 -19.61
C ILE A 160 4.34 16.03 -19.76
N PHE A 161 4.68 15.52 -20.95
CA PHE A 161 4.65 14.08 -21.21
C PHE A 161 5.68 13.34 -20.36
N GLU A 162 6.93 13.81 -20.34
CA GLU A 162 8.03 13.20 -19.58
C GLU A 162 7.76 13.21 -18.07
N PHE A 163 7.21 14.31 -17.54
CA PHE A 163 6.88 14.43 -16.11
C PHE A 163 5.87 13.37 -15.63
N LYS A 164 4.87 13.03 -16.44
CA LYS A 164 3.91 11.97 -16.09
C LYS A 164 4.40 10.57 -16.47
N TYR A 165 4.94 10.41 -17.68
CA TYR A 165 5.23 9.09 -18.23
C TYR A 165 6.59 8.53 -17.77
N LEU A 166 7.63 9.37 -17.69
CA LEU A 166 8.98 8.91 -17.29
C LEU A 166 9.18 9.00 -15.78
N LEU A 167 8.72 10.08 -15.14
CA LEU A 167 8.92 10.30 -13.70
C LEU A 167 7.79 9.70 -12.84
N GLY A 168 6.67 9.30 -13.45
CA GLY A 168 5.53 8.73 -12.72
C GLY A 168 4.76 9.74 -11.87
N ASN A 169 5.01 11.04 -12.03
CA ASN A 169 4.39 12.07 -11.21
C ASN A 169 2.93 12.32 -11.63
N ARG A 170 2.14 12.80 -10.67
CA ARG A 170 0.76 13.23 -10.94
C ARG A 170 0.79 14.59 -11.65
N LEU A 171 0.03 14.74 -12.74
CA LEU A 171 -0.13 16.04 -13.43
C LEU A 171 -0.90 17.09 -12.61
N SER A 172 -1.40 16.74 -11.43
CA SER A 172 -1.95 17.68 -10.44
C SER A 172 -0.94 18.01 -9.33
N SER A 173 0.28 17.48 -9.38
CA SER A 173 1.31 17.73 -8.36
C SER A 173 1.69 19.21 -8.31
N SER A 174 1.92 19.70 -7.09
CA SER A 174 2.52 21.00 -6.80
C SER A 174 3.99 21.08 -7.22
N GLU A 175 4.61 19.94 -7.55
CA GLU A 175 6.00 19.85 -8.04
C GLU A 175 6.12 20.26 -9.52
N TRP A 176 5.00 20.47 -10.22
CA TRP A 176 5.03 21.01 -11.58
C TRP A 176 5.34 22.50 -11.54
N ILE A 177 6.50 22.89 -12.08
CA ILE A 177 7.01 24.27 -12.07
C ILE A 177 6.51 25.09 -13.29
N GLY A 178 5.69 24.50 -14.18
CA GLY A 178 5.25 25.16 -15.40
C GLY A 178 4.01 26.07 -15.22
N PRO A 179 3.82 27.07 -16.11
CA PRO A 179 2.71 28.03 -16.04
C PRO A 179 1.35 27.46 -16.44
N GLU A 180 1.30 26.20 -16.90
CA GLU A 180 0.10 25.59 -17.47
C GLU A 180 -0.93 25.16 -16.42
N SER A 181 -2.21 25.44 -16.71
CA SER A 181 -3.31 24.96 -15.88
C SER A 181 -3.38 23.43 -15.85
N ILE A 182 -3.97 22.85 -14.79
CA ILE A 182 -4.17 21.38 -14.67
C ILE A 182 -4.93 20.83 -15.90
N LYS A 183 -5.98 21.53 -16.34
CA LYS A 183 -6.78 21.11 -17.51
C LYS A 183 -5.93 21.08 -18.77
N THR A 184 -5.10 22.10 -18.98
CA THR A 184 -4.16 22.17 -20.11
C THR A 184 -3.15 21.03 -20.04
N ARG A 185 -2.56 20.76 -18.86
CA ARG A 185 -1.61 19.65 -18.68
C ARG A 185 -2.18 18.30 -19.09
N TYR A 186 -3.38 17.97 -18.64
CA TYR A 186 -4.03 16.71 -19.02
C TYR A 186 -4.38 16.67 -20.52
N ALA A 187 -4.90 17.77 -21.08
CA ALA A 187 -5.22 17.85 -22.50
C ALA A 187 -3.98 17.64 -23.37
N THR A 188 -2.88 18.33 -23.05
CA THR A 188 -1.59 18.20 -23.74
C THR A 188 -1.03 16.78 -23.62
N TYR A 189 -1.03 16.20 -22.42
CA TYR A 189 -0.58 14.83 -22.20
C TYR A 189 -1.36 13.83 -23.06
N HIS A 190 -2.70 13.91 -23.06
CA HIS A 190 -3.54 13.01 -23.83
C HIS A 190 -3.37 13.21 -25.33
N SER A 191 -3.12 14.45 -25.78
CA SER A 191 -2.87 14.74 -27.19
C SER A 191 -1.59 14.08 -27.71
N VAL A 192 -0.49 14.23 -26.96
CA VAL A 192 0.78 13.56 -27.28
C VAL A 192 0.63 12.03 -27.23
N LEU A 193 -0.09 11.51 -26.23
CA LEU A 193 -0.36 10.06 -26.11
C LEU A 193 -1.13 9.51 -27.31
N SER A 194 -2.16 10.23 -27.79
CA SER A 194 -2.93 9.86 -28.98
C SER A 194 -2.05 9.82 -30.23
N ALA A 195 -1.18 10.83 -30.41
CA ALA A 195 -0.25 10.86 -31.53
C ALA A 195 0.73 9.67 -31.50
N ILE A 196 1.29 9.35 -30.32
CA ILE A 196 2.17 8.18 -30.14
C ILE A 196 1.43 6.89 -30.46
N HIS A 197 0.22 6.70 -29.94
CA HIS A 197 -0.58 5.50 -30.18
C HIS A 197 -0.88 5.32 -31.67
N HIS A 198 -1.23 6.40 -32.37
CA HIS A 198 -1.46 6.35 -33.81
C HIS A 198 -0.21 5.96 -34.60
N VAL A 199 0.97 6.50 -34.25
CA VAL A 199 2.24 6.12 -34.88
C VAL A 199 2.53 4.63 -34.65
N ILE A 200 2.40 4.15 -33.41
CA ILE A 200 2.63 2.74 -33.06
C ILE A 200 1.66 1.81 -33.81
N PHE A 201 0.39 2.21 -33.95
CA PHE A 201 -0.62 1.49 -34.72
C PHE A 201 -0.30 1.48 -36.22
N TYR A 202 0.07 2.63 -36.80
CA TYR A 202 0.42 2.75 -38.22
C TYR A 202 1.57 1.82 -38.63
N TYR A 203 2.60 1.67 -37.78
CA TYR A 203 3.72 0.76 -38.04
C TYR A 203 3.43 -0.71 -37.65
N GLY A 204 2.25 -1.02 -37.12
CA GLY A 204 1.83 -2.38 -36.77
C GLY A 204 2.43 -2.92 -35.46
N TYR A 205 2.95 -2.05 -34.59
CA TYR A 205 3.47 -2.46 -33.28
C TYR A 205 2.38 -2.71 -32.23
N THR A 206 1.14 -2.32 -32.52
CA THR A 206 -0.04 -2.67 -31.71
C THR A 206 -1.20 -3.06 -32.61
N LYS A 207 -2.02 -4.02 -32.14
CA LYS A 207 -3.28 -4.41 -32.79
C LYS A 207 -4.47 -3.55 -32.35
N ILE A 208 -4.30 -2.75 -31.31
CA ILE A 208 -5.37 -1.93 -30.73
C ILE A 208 -5.47 -0.62 -31.52
N ALA A 209 -6.60 -0.43 -32.19
CA ALA A 209 -6.89 0.81 -32.90
C ALA A 209 -7.09 1.99 -31.92
N PRO A 210 -6.71 3.21 -32.29
CA PRO A 210 -7.00 4.41 -31.50
C PRO A 210 -8.51 4.61 -31.37
N GLN A 211 -8.98 4.89 -30.14
CA GLN A 211 -10.41 4.99 -29.83
C GLN A 211 -11.09 6.27 -30.35
N LYS A 212 -10.32 7.30 -30.65
CA LYS A 212 -10.80 8.60 -31.12
C LYS A 212 -10.03 9.02 -32.36
N GLU A 213 -10.72 9.71 -33.25
CA GLU A 213 -10.07 10.39 -34.37
C GLU A 213 -9.10 11.44 -33.85
N LEU A 214 -7.95 11.56 -34.53
CA LEU A 214 -6.92 12.52 -34.17
C LEU A 214 -7.38 13.94 -34.49
N ASN A 215 -7.12 14.86 -33.57
CA ASN A 215 -7.28 16.29 -33.85
C ASN A 215 -6.21 16.74 -34.87
N LYS A 216 -6.44 17.89 -35.53
CA LYS A 216 -5.55 18.43 -36.57
C LYS A 216 -4.06 18.43 -36.18
N ARG A 217 -3.74 18.82 -34.94
CA ARG A 217 -2.37 18.85 -34.41
C ARG A 217 -1.78 17.44 -34.23
N GLU A 218 -2.58 16.50 -33.76
CA GLU A 218 -2.15 15.12 -33.51
C GLU A 218 -1.88 14.39 -34.83
N LEU A 219 -2.75 14.63 -35.83
CA LEU A 219 -2.57 14.13 -37.19
C LEU A 219 -1.28 14.70 -37.82
N GLU A 220 -1.04 16.00 -37.68
CA GLU A 220 0.19 16.64 -38.17
C GLU A 220 1.45 16.02 -37.55
N LEU A 221 1.44 15.82 -36.23
CA LEU A 221 2.55 15.19 -35.51
C LEU A 221 2.80 13.76 -36.00
N ALA A 222 1.75 12.95 -36.11
CA ALA A 222 1.84 11.58 -36.57
C ALA A 222 2.29 11.47 -38.05
N ASP A 223 1.70 12.26 -38.95
CA ASP A 223 2.04 12.26 -40.37
C ASP A 223 3.47 12.71 -40.62
N ARG A 224 3.93 13.76 -39.91
CA ARG A 224 5.30 14.24 -40.03
C ARG A 224 6.29 13.19 -39.54
N PHE A 225 5.97 12.49 -38.45
CA PHE A 225 6.78 11.37 -37.98
C PHE A 225 6.87 10.27 -39.05
N VAL A 226 5.73 9.87 -39.62
CA VAL A 226 5.66 8.82 -40.64
C VAL A 226 6.46 9.17 -41.90
N ARG A 227 6.38 10.43 -42.34
CA ARG A 227 7.11 10.92 -43.53
C ARG A 227 8.61 10.98 -43.31
N THR A 228 9.05 11.38 -42.12
CA THR A 228 10.48 11.51 -41.77
C THR A 228 11.13 10.15 -41.53
N HIS A 229 10.42 9.24 -40.86
CA HIS A 229 10.91 7.91 -40.53
C HIS A 229 10.31 6.89 -41.51
N LYS A 230 10.88 6.80 -42.72
CA LYS A 230 10.49 5.83 -43.77
C LYS A 230 10.85 4.38 -43.40
N ILE A 231 10.32 3.87 -42.31
CA ILE A 231 10.49 2.48 -41.89
C ILE A 231 9.63 1.62 -42.80
N LYS A 232 10.23 0.57 -43.36
CA LYS A 232 9.49 -0.48 -44.08
C LYS A 232 8.50 -1.09 -43.10
N THR A 233 7.22 -0.75 -43.24
CA THR A 233 6.15 -1.43 -42.53
C THR A 233 6.19 -2.90 -42.95
N ARG A 234 6.24 -3.82 -41.98
CA ARG A 234 5.81 -5.19 -42.25
C ARG A 234 4.34 -5.07 -42.59
N LYS A 235 4.01 -4.99 -43.89
CA LYS A 235 2.66 -5.29 -44.36
C LYS A 235 2.23 -6.56 -43.63
N SER A 236 1.03 -6.49 -43.07
CA SER A 236 0.25 -7.54 -42.44
C SER A 236 0.10 -8.77 -43.33
N ASN A 237 1.18 -9.51 -43.54
CA ASN A 237 1.11 -10.92 -43.92
C ASN A 237 0.93 -11.70 -42.63
N ASN A 238 -0.33 -11.83 -42.22
CA ASN A 238 -0.94 -12.95 -41.49
C ASN A 238 -2.23 -12.45 -40.82
N LEU A 239 -3.25 -12.21 -41.65
CA LEU A 239 -4.67 -12.22 -41.28
C LEU A 239 -5.29 -13.59 -41.62
N VAL A 240 -4.56 -14.68 -41.36
CA VAL A 240 -5.11 -16.03 -41.46
C VAL A 240 -4.63 -16.82 -40.25
N ASN A 241 -5.63 -17.27 -39.48
CA ASN A 241 -5.61 -18.24 -38.37
C ASN A 241 -4.97 -17.78 -37.05
N ILE A 242 -5.81 -17.30 -36.13
CA ILE A 242 -6.32 -18.00 -34.93
C ILE A 242 -7.56 -17.23 -34.45
#